data_AF-A0A9E4UKD3-F1
#
_entry.id   AF-A0A9E4UKD3-F1
#
_cell.length_a   1.000
_cell.length_b   1.000
_cell.length_c   1.000
_cell.angle_alpha   90.00
_cell.angle_beta   90.00
_cell.angle_gamma   90.00
#
_symmetry.space_group_name_H-M   'P 1'
#
loop_
_entity.id
_entity.type
_entity.pdbx_description
1 polymer ?
#
loop_
_entity_poly.entity_id
_entity_poly.type
_entity_poly.pdbx_seq_one_letter_code
_entity_poly.pdbx_strand_id
1 'polypeptide(L)'
;MARAIELARGAAGRVSPNPPVGAVLVRDGVTVGEGATQPPGGPHAEAVALAQAGADAKGAELYVTLEPCAHHGRTPPCTDALIAAGVARVHVAALDPAPHTDGQGVAALEGAGIGVMLEESAAATELVEAFAKHVVTGLPFVTAKFAMSLDGKLATRTGDARWISGEASRRRAHGLRAQSDAVMVGIGTALADDPRLTARDVAHAPDRQPLRVVVDSAGRLPVGAAMLAEPGATLVAVAAEGRGKALAKAGAEVV
;
A
#
# COMPACT_ATOMS: atom_id res chain seq x y z
N MET A 1 -1.73 -14.80 -14.79
CA MET A 1 -1.20 -13.54 -14.23
C MET A 1 -2.21 -12.40 -14.05
N ALA A 2 -2.95 -11.95 -15.08
CA ALA A 2 -3.82 -10.76 -14.98
C ALA A 2 -4.80 -10.77 -13.78
N ARG A 3 -5.42 -11.91 -13.49
CA ARG A 3 -6.30 -12.09 -12.34
C ARG A 3 -5.58 -11.90 -10.99
N ALA A 4 -4.35 -12.37 -10.86
CA ALA A 4 -3.53 -12.16 -9.66
C ALA A 4 -3.25 -10.66 -9.44
N ILE A 5 -2.99 -9.91 -10.51
CA ILE A 5 -2.83 -8.44 -10.45
C ILE A 5 -4.12 -7.74 -10.00
N GLU A 6 -5.29 -8.18 -10.45
CA GLU A 6 -6.57 -7.65 -9.97
C GLU A 6 -6.78 -7.88 -8.47
N LEU A 7 -6.46 -9.09 -7.99
CA LEU A 7 -6.53 -9.43 -6.57
C LEU A 7 -5.57 -8.56 -5.74
N ALA A 8 -4.34 -8.38 -6.21
CA ALA A 8 -3.34 -7.51 -5.60
C ALA A 8 -3.80 -6.04 -5.53
N ARG A 9 -4.36 -5.49 -6.62
CA ARG A 9 -4.98 -4.15 -6.64
C ARG A 9 -6.08 -4.01 -5.59
N GLY A 10 -6.88 -5.06 -5.39
CA GLY A 10 -7.87 -5.12 -4.34
C GLY A 10 -7.25 -4.95 -2.94
N ALA A 11 -6.10 -5.53 -2.67
CA ALA A 11 -5.43 -5.46 -1.37
C ALA A 11 -4.72 -4.13 -1.08
N ALA A 12 -4.43 -3.33 -2.10
CA ALA A 12 -3.71 -2.05 -1.96
C ALA A 12 -4.37 -1.12 -0.93
N GLY A 13 -3.54 -0.45 -0.11
CA GLY A 13 -3.98 0.44 0.96
C GLY A 13 -4.41 -0.24 2.27
N ARG A 14 -4.52 -1.58 2.30
CA ARG A 14 -4.99 -2.33 3.49
C ARG A 14 -3.94 -3.24 4.13
N VAL A 15 -2.84 -3.45 3.44
CA VAL A 15 -1.83 -4.47 3.80
C VAL A 15 -0.49 -3.90 4.25
N SER A 16 -0.29 -2.59 4.15
CA SER A 16 0.92 -1.93 4.63
C SER A 16 1.20 -2.28 6.09
N PRO A 17 2.45 -2.63 6.47
CA PRO A 17 3.70 -2.44 5.70
C PRO A 17 4.02 -3.56 4.68
N ASN A 18 3.19 -4.59 4.58
CA ASN A 18 3.40 -5.67 3.61
C ASN A 18 3.04 -5.19 2.18
N PRO A 19 3.63 -5.79 1.12
CA PRO A 19 3.25 -5.49 -0.25
C PRO A 19 1.87 -6.06 -0.59
N PRO A 20 1.09 -5.40 -1.46
CA PRO A 20 -0.10 -5.98 -2.06
C PRO A 20 0.31 -7.05 -3.06
N VAL A 21 0.07 -8.32 -2.71
CA VAL A 21 0.34 -9.48 -3.56
C VAL A 21 -0.97 -10.17 -3.88
N GLY A 22 -1.07 -10.73 -5.08
CA GLY A 22 -2.15 -11.61 -5.50
C GLY A 22 -1.59 -12.92 -6.01
N ALA A 23 -2.35 -13.99 -5.81
CA ALA A 23 -1.98 -15.36 -6.12
C ALA A 23 -3.19 -16.09 -6.72
N VAL A 24 -2.97 -16.88 -7.77
CA VAL A 24 -3.99 -17.74 -8.39
C VAL A 24 -3.40 -19.10 -8.68
N LEU A 25 -4.04 -20.16 -8.18
CA LEU A 25 -3.72 -21.54 -8.48
C LEU A 25 -4.62 -22.05 -9.61
N VAL A 26 -4.01 -22.66 -10.62
CA VAL A 26 -4.69 -23.21 -11.79
C VAL A 26 -4.32 -24.67 -11.96
N ARG A 27 -5.33 -25.52 -12.12
CA ARG A 27 -5.18 -26.95 -12.41
C ARG A 27 -6.01 -27.29 -13.64
N ASP A 28 -5.39 -27.91 -14.64
CA ASP A 28 -6.06 -28.32 -15.88
C ASP A 28 -6.86 -27.20 -16.55
N GLY A 29 -6.31 -25.97 -16.52
CA GLY A 29 -6.95 -24.77 -17.08
C GLY A 29 -8.06 -24.16 -16.21
N VAL A 30 -8.33 -24.71 -15.03
CA VAL A 30 -9.37 -24.25 -14.11
C VAL A 30 -8.75 -23.60 -12.87
N THR A 31 -9.26 -22.44 -12.47
CA THR A 31 -8.87 -21.81 -11.20
C THR A 31 -9.39 -22.62 -10.02
N VAL A 32 -8.48 -23.10 -9.17
CA VAL A 32 -8.79 -23.89 -7.97
C VAL A 32 -8.56 -23.10 -6.68
N GLY A 33 -7.82 -22.00 -6.73
CA GLY A 33 -7.64 -21.10 -5.59
C GLY A 33 -7.24 -19.70 -6.01
N GLU A 34 -7.71 -18.71 -5.27
CA GLU A 34 -7.42 -17.30 -5.41
C GLU A 34 -7.05 -16.72 -4.05
N GLY A 35 -6.07 -15.84 -4.01
CA GLY A 35 -5.62 -15.20 -2.80
C GLY A 35 -5.08 -13.82 -3.03
N ALA A 36 -5.21 -12.99 -2.01
CA ALA A 36 -4.55 -11.69 -1.90
C ALA A 36 -3.96 -11.55 -0.50
N THR A 37 -2.91 -10.76 -0.35
CA THR A 37 -2.34 -10.46 0.96
C THR A 37 -3.44 -9.93 1.90
N GLN A 38 -3.53 -10.52 3.08
CA GLN A 38 -4.46 -10.06 4.12
C GLN A 38 -3.81 -8.96 4.98
N PRO A 39 -4.59 -8.17 5.75
CA PRO A 39 -4.04 -7.15 6.64
C PRO A 39 -2.92 -7.67 7.56
N PRO A 40 -2.01 -6.82 8.05
CA PRO A 40 -0.82 -7.24 8.78
C PRO A 40 -1.10 -8.22 9.92
N GLY A 41 -0.35 -9.33 9.94
CA GLY A 41 -0.57 -10.46 10.86
C GLY A 41 -1.46 -11.56 10.27
N GLY A 42 -2.14 -11.28 9.16
CA GLY A 42 -2.86 -12.27 8.36
C GLY A 42 -1.97 -13.00 7.35
N PRO A 43 -2.54 -14.00 6.64
CA PRO A 43 -1.82 -14.80 5.66
C PRO A 43 -1.44 -14.01 4.39
N HIS A 44 -0.35 -14.43 3.76
CA HIS A 44 0.04 -13.98 2.43
C HIS A 44 -0.88 -14.53 1.33
N ALA A 45 -0.80 -13.96 0.14
CA ALA A 45 -1.68 -14.32 -0.97
C ALA A 45 -1.62 -15.81 -1.32
N GLU A 46 -0.41 -16.40 -1.31
CA GLU A 46 -0.15 -17.79 -1.64
C GLU A 46 -0.81 -18.72 -0.61
N ALA A 47 -0.70 -18.39 0.69
CA ALA A 47 -1.35 -19.16 1.75
C ALA A 47 -2.88 -19.11 1.64
N VAL A 48 -3.46 -17.96 1.27
CA VAL A 48 -4.91 -17.85 1.03
C VAL A 48 -5.33 -18.70 -0.18
N ALA A 49 -4.60 -18.61 -1.29
CA ALA A 49 -4.89 -19.39 -2.48
C ALA A 49 -4.76 -20.90 -2.24
N LEU A 50 -3.72 -21.33 -1.52
CA LEU A 50 -3.51 -22.73 -1.12
C LEU A 50 -4.62 -23.24 -0.21
N ALA A 51 -5.05 -22.43 0.76
CA ALA A 51 -6.13 -22.80 1.67
C ALA A 51 -7.45 -23.01 0.90
N GLN A 52 -7.73 -22.18 -0.11
CA GLN A 52 -8.90 -22.35 -0.98
C GLN A 52 -8.78 -23.59 -1.87
N ALA A 53 -7.61 -23.83 -2.46
CA ALA A 53 -7.37 -24.95 -3.36
C ALA A 53 -7.36 -26.32 -2.65
N GLY A 54 -6.90 -26.37 -1.40
CA GLY A 54 -6.82 -27.61 -0.64
C GLY A 54 -6.02 -28.70 -1.38
N ALA A 55 -6.64 -29.87 -1.56
CA ALA A 55 -6.01 -31.00 -2.24
C ALA A 55 -5.74 -30.74 -3.74
N ASP A 56 -6.43 -29.78 -4.35
CA ASP A 56 -6.27 -29.45 -5.78
C ASP A 56 -5.03 -28.60 -6.06
N ALA A 57 -4.32 -28.14 -5.03
CA ALA A 57 -3.03 -27.48 -5.20
C ALA A 57 -1.94 -28.43 -5.73
N LYS A 58 -2.05 -29.73 -5.47
CA LYS A 58 -1.04 -30.71 -5.88
C LYS A 58 -1.01 -30.85 -7.40
N GLY A 59 0.14 -30.55 -7.98
CA GLY A 59 0.36 -30.55 -9.42
C GLY A 59 -0.18 -29.31 -10.15
N ALA A 60 -0.75 -28.35 -9.42
CA ALA A 60 -1.25 -27.10 -10.00
C ALA A 60 -0.10 -26.14 -10.35
N GLU A 61 -0.44 -25.09 -11.10
CA GLU A 61 0.43 -23.96 -11.40
C GLU A 61 0.00 -22.73 -10.61
N LEU A 62 0.95 -22.08 -9.94
CA LEU A 62 0.72 -20.80 -9.25
C LEU A 62 1.08 -19.64 -10.18
N TYR A 63 0.23 -18.62 -10.23
CA TYR A 63 0.58 -17.29 -10.75
C TYR A 63 0.58 -16.30 -9.59
N VAL A 64 1.71 -15.68 -9.32
CA VAL A 64 1.90 -14.76 -8.18
C VAL A 64 2.54 -13.45 -8.63
N THR A 65 2.06 -12.34 -8.08
CA THR A 65 2.49 -10.99 -8.52
C THR A 65 3.85 -10.56 -7.97
N LEU A 66 4.36 -11.24 -6.94
CA LEU A 66 5.65 -10.98 -6.31
C LEU A 66 6.31 -12.32 -5.95
N GLU A 67 7.63 -12.37 -5.93
CA GLU A 67 8.39 -13.53 -5.50
C GLU A 67 7.90 -14.07 -4.14
N PRO A 68 7.59 -15.38 -4.02
CA PRO A 68 7.22 -15.98 -2.75
C PRO A 68 8.33 -15.86 -1.71
N CYS A 69 7.98 -15.45 -0.49
CA CYS A 69 8.98 -15.25 0.56
C CYS A 69 9.64 -16.58 1.00
N ALA A 70 10.97 -16.53 1.19
CA ALA A 70 11.79 -17.66 1.64
C ALA A 70 12.26 -17.59 3.11
N HIS A 71 11.82 -16.57 3.84
CA HIS A 71 12.30 -16.27 5.19
C HIS A 71 11.19 -16.44 6.23
N HIS A 72 11.59 -16.73 7.47
CA HIS A 72 10.67 -16.79 8.61
C HIS A 72 10.42 -15.37 9.15
N GLY A 73 9.25 -14.81 8.85
CA GLY A 73 8.78 -13.53 9.35
C GLY A 73 7.77 -13.69 10.49
N ARG A 74 6.65 -12.96 10.39
CA ARG A 74 5.48 -13.16 11.29
C ARG A 74 4.72 -14.46 10.99
N THR A 75 4.84 -14.93 9.75
CA THR A 75 4.29 -16.19 9.25
C THR A 75 5.42 -17.07 8.70
N PRO A 76 5.21 -18.39 8.59
CA PRO A 76 6.14 -19.27 7.87
C PRO A 76 6.33 -18.85 6.40
N PRO A 77 7.45 -19.25 5.75
CA PRO A 77 7.72 -18.95 4.35
C PRO A 77 6.64 -19.49 3.40
N CYS A 78 6.30 -18.71 2.38
CA CYS A 78 5.38 -19.17 1.33
C CYS A 78 5.98 -20.31 0.52
N THR A 79 7.31 -20.31 0.31
CA THR A 79 8.02 -21.38 -0.39
C THR A 79 7.79 -22.75 0.24
N ASP A 80 7.87 -22.83 1.58
CA ASP A 80 7.69 -24.10 2.31
C ASP A 80 6.26 -24.64 2.12
N ALA A 81 5.26 -23.76 2.16
CA ALA A 81 3.87 -24.11 1.94
C ALA A 81 3.62 -24.60 0.50
N LEU A 82 4.23 -23.96 -0.49
CA LEU A 82 4.12 -24.34 -1.90
C LEU A 82 4.79 -25.69 -2.19
N ILE A 83 5.97 -25.92 -1.60
CA ILE A 83 6.69 -27.19 -1.68
C ILE A 83 5.87 -28.31 -1.04
N ALA A 84 5.37 -28.09 0.18
CA ALA A 84 4.56 -29.07 0.89
C ALA A 84 3.25 -29.39 0.15
N ALA A 85 2.64 -28.41 -0.51
CA ALA A 85 1.44 -28.60 -1.33
C ALA A 85 1.73 -29.38 -2.63
N GLY A 86 2.99 -29.45 -3.06
CA GLY A 86 3.39 -30.13 -4.29
C GLY A 86 2.92 -29.40 -5.55
N VAL A 87 2.98 -28.06 -5.55
CA VAL A 87 2.75 -27.23 -6.74
C VAL A 87 3.79 -27.59 -7.82
N ALA A 88 3.37 -27.73 -9.07
CA ALA A 88 4.25 -28.16 -10.15
C ALA A 88 5.10 -27.02 -10.72
N ARG A 89 4.50 -25.83 -10.86
CA ARG A 89 5.16 -24.64 -11.42
C ARG A 89 4.69 -23.36 -10.74
N VAL A 90 5.56 -22.36 -10.71
CA VAL A 90 5.29 -21.03 -10.18
C VAL A 90 5.69 -19.97 -11.22
N HIS A 91 4.73 -19.14 -11.61
CA HIS A 91 4.91 -17.99 -12.48
C HIS A 91 4.96 -16.72 -11.62
N VAL A 92 6.07 -16.00 -11.66
CA VAL A 92 6.37 -14.83 -10.83
C VAL A 92 6.41 -13.57 -11.68
N ALA A 93 5.62 -12.55 -11.31
CA ALA A 93 5.53 -11.31 -12.09
C ALA A 93 6.60 -10.27 -11.78
N ALA A 94 7.14 -10.28 -10.57
CA ALA A 94 8.18 -9.37 -10.10
C ALA A 94 9.01 -10.07 -9.03
N LEU A 95 10.32 -9.87 -9.05
CA LEU A 95 11.21 -10.32 -7.97
C LEU A 95 11.05 -9.41 -6.76
N ASP A 96 11.24 -9.97 -5.57
CA ASP A 96 11.15 -9.21 -4.32
C ASP A 96 12.51 -8.56 -4.01
N PRO A 97 12.65 -7.22 -4.07
CA PRO A 97 13.93 -6.56 -3.82
C PRO A 97 14.30 -6.53 -2.33
N ALA A 98 13.47 -7.09 -1.44
CA ALA A 98 13.79 -7.17 -0.03
C ALA A 98 15.07 -8.02 0.17
N PRO A 99 16.07 -7.55 0.93
CA PRO A 99 17.36 -8.25 1.08
C PRO A 99 17.27 -9.68 1.61
N HIS A 100 16.16 -10.03 2.26
CA HIS A 100 15.88 -11.34 2.83
C HIS A 100 15.07 -12.27 1.90
N THR A 101 14.65 -11.78 0.73
CA THR A 101 13.93 -12.58 -0.28
C THR A 101 14.67 -12.58 -1.61
N ASP A 102 15.23 -11.45 -2.08
CA ASP A 102 15.97 -11.23 -3.34
C ASP A 102 16.52 -12.49 -4.05
N GLY A 103 15.66 -13.18 -4.81
CA GLY A 103 15.98 -14.41 -5.56
C GLY A 103 16.05 -15.71 -4.75
N GLN A 104 16.05 -15.65 -3.41
CA GLN A 104 16.06 -16.80 -2.50
C GLN A 104 14.76 -17.60 -2.58
N GLY A 105 13.62 -16.96 -2.84
CA GLY A 105 12.33 -17.60 -3.02
C GLY A 105 12.29 -18.47 -4.28
N VAL A 106 12.76 -17.88 -5.38
CA VAL A 106 12.96 -18.59 -6.64
C VAL A 106 13.90 -19.78 -6.45
N ALA A 107 15.09 -19.54 -5.86
CA ALA A 107 16.09 -20.59 -5.66
C ALA A 107 15.58 -21.74 -4.77
N ALA A 108 14.80 -21.46 -3.73
CA ALA A 108 14.23 -22.48 -2.86
C ALA A 108 13.22 -23.37 -3.60
N LEU A 109 12.37 -22.79 -4.44
CA LEU A 109 11.40 -23.54 -5.26
C LEU A 109 12.10 -24.41 -6.30
N GLU A 110 13.07 -23.85 -7.02
CA GLU A 110 13.86 -24.59 -8.01
C GLU A 110 14.66 -25.74 -7.37
N GLY A 111 15.26 -25.50 -6.19
CA GLY A 111 15.97 -26.51 -5.41
C GLY A 111 15.08 -27.67 -4.95
N ALA A 112 13.78 -27.44 -4.81
CA ALA A 112 12.77 -28.48 -4.53
C ALA A 112 12.21 -29.14 -5.80
N GLY A 113 12.72 -28.80 -6.98
CA GLY A 113 12.28 -29.34 -8.27
C GLY A 113 11.02 -28.70 -8.85
N ILE A 114 10.58 -27.56 -8.32
CA ILE A 114 9.44 -26.79 -8.84
C ILE A 114 9.95 -25.87 -9.95
N GLY A 115 9.31 -25.92 -11.12
CA GLY A 115 9.67 -25.02 -12.22
C GLY A 115 9.23 -23.59 -11.95
N VAL A 116 10.17 -22.63 -12.00
CA VAL A 116 9.86 -21.20 -11.84
C VAL A 116 9.99 -20.48 -13.18
N MET A 117 9.00 -19.66 -13.52
CA MET A 117 8.98 -18.83 -14.72
C MET A 117 8.80 -17.37 -14.34
N LEU A 118 9.69 -16.51 -14.83
CA LEU A 118 9.54 -15.06 -14.67
C LEU A 118 8.66 -14.53 -15.81
N GLU A 119 7.49 -14.01 -15.45
CA GLU A 119 6.53 -13.38 -16.36
C GLU A 119 6.42 -11.88 -16.02
N GLU A 120 7.50 -11.14 -16.29
CA GLU A 120 7.61 -9.74 -15.89
C GLU A 120 6.39 -8.90 -16.30
N SER A 121 5.85 -8.17 -15.33
CA SER A 121 4.69 -7.31 -15.55
C SER A 121 4.91 -5.93 -14.94
N ALA A 122 4.94 -4.89 -15.79
CA ALA A 122 5.02 -3.51 -15.33
C ALA A 122 3.90 -3.17 -14.32
N ALA A 123 2.70 -3.74 -14.50
CA ALA A 123 1.59 -3.54 -13.58
C ALA A 123 1.81 -4.22 -12.21
N ALA A 124 2.52 -5.35 -12.16
CA ALA A 124 2.90 -5.98 -10.90
C ALA A 124 4.03 -5.21 -10.20
N THR A 125 5.01 -4.72 -10.95
CA THR A 125 6.09 -3.86 -10.41
C THR A 125 5.53 -2.55 -9.83
N GLU A 126 4.59 -1.90 -10.53
CA GLU A 126 3.92 -0.68 -10.04
C GLU A 126 3.18 -0.92 -8.72
N LEU A 127 2.54 -2.09 -8.57
CA LEU A 127 1.82 -2.42 -7.33
C LEU A 127 2.71 -2.46 -6.09
N VAL A 128 3.99 -2.80 -6.25
CA VAL A 128 4.94 -2.95 -5.15
C VAL A 128 5.97 -1.83 -5.09
N GLU A 129 5.89 -0.80 -5.94
CA GLU A 129 6.92 0.25 -6.05
C GLU A 129 7.16 0.99 -4.71
N ALA A 130 6.09 1.19 -3.95
CA ALA A 130 6.15 1.88 -2.67
C ALA A 130 6.88 1.02 -1.62
N PHE A 131 6.55 -0.27 -1.58
CA PHE A 131 7.22 -1.26 -0.74
C PHE A 131 8.68 -1.42 -1.13
N ALA A 132 8.95 -1.62 -2.42
CA ALA A 132 10.28 -1.79 -2.99
C ALA A 132 11.19 -0.60 -2.67
N LYS A 133 10.70 0.64 -2.88
CA LYS A 133 11.49 1.83 -2.51
C LYS A 133 11.80 1.86 -1.02
N HIS A 134 10.81 1.58 -0.17
CA HIS A 134 11.00 1.64 1.28
C HIS A 134 11.99 0.58 1.76
N VAL A 135 11.85 -0.68 1.32
CA VAL A 135 12.73 -1.76 1.78
C VAL A 135 14.18 -1.59 1.30
N VAL A 136 14.39 -1.04 0.10
CA VAL A 136 15.72 -0.83 -0.47
C VAL A 136 16.41 0.41 0.10
N THR A 137 15.68 1.51 0.29
CA THR A 137 16.29 2.81 0.61
C THR A 137 16.04 3.29 2.03
N GLY A 138 15.11 2.67 2.76
CA GLY A 138 14.59 3.17 4.04
C GLY A 138 13.72 4.43 3.91
N LEU A 139 13.54 4.97 2.70
CA LEU A 139 12.77 6.20 2.45
C LEU A 139 11.38 5.87 1.88
N PRO A 140 10.34 6.63 2.26
CA PRO A 140 8.99 6.41 1.75
C PRO A 140 8.89 6.74 0.26
N PHE A 141 7.97 6.09 -0.44
CA PHE A 141 7.52 6.53 -1.77
C PHE A 141 6.60 7.73 -1.65
N VAL A 142 6.84 8.74 -2.49
CA VAL A 142 6.20 10.05 -2.36
C VAL A 142 5.46 10.37 -3.65
N THR A 143 4.15 10.44 -3.55
CA THR A 143 3.29 10.96 -4.61
C THR A 143 3.00 12.43 -4.37
N ALA A 144 3.49 13.31 -5.23
CA ALA A 144 3.10 14.72 -5.24
C ALA A 144 1.77 14.90 -6.00
N LYS A 145 0.73 15.40 -5.33
CA LYS A 145 -0.58 15.67 -5.96
C LYS A 145 -0.93 17.15 -5.91
N PHE A 146 -1.33 17.70 -7.05
CA PHE A 146 -1.86 19.05 -7.19
C PHE A 146 -3.13 19.06 -8.06
N ALA A 147 -3.93 20.11 -7.95
CA ALA A 147 -5.03 20.41 -8.87
C ALA A 147 -4.84 21.86 -9.33
N MET A 148 -4.77 22.07 -10.64
CA MET A 148 -4.43 23.36 -11.22
C MET A 148 -5.32 23.66 -12.42
N SER A 149 -5.47 24.94 -12.74
CA SER A 149 -6.02 25.40 -14.02
C SER A 149 -5.11 24.97 -15.18
N LEU A 150 -5.60 25.08 -16.41
CA LEU A 150 -4.85 24.71 -17.61
C LEU A 150 -3.53 25.51 -17.75
N ASP A 151 -3.52 26.76 -17.28
CA ASP A 151 -2.35 27.65 -17.25
C ASP A 151 -1.49 27.49 -15.97
N GLY A 152 -1.69 26.41 -15.21
CA GLY A 152 -0.82 26.00 -14.11
C GLY A 152 -1.01 26.77 -12.80
N LYS A 153 -2.20 27.32 -12.53
CA LYS A 153 -2.49 28.07 -11.30
C LYS A 153 -3.24 27.21 -10.28
N LEU A 154 -2.85 27.33 -9.02
CA LEU A 154 -3.47 26.63 -7.88
C LEU A 154 -4.55 27.45 -7.17
N ALA A 155 -4.56 28.76 -7.39
CA ALA A 155 -5.52 29.71 -6.85
C ALA A 155 -5.49 30.99 -7.71
N THR A 156 -6.53 31.82 -7.60
CA THR A 156 -6.51 33.18 -8.14
C THR A 156 -5.58 34.09 -7.31
N ARG A 157 -5.32 35.31 -7.80
CA ARG A 157 -4.53 36.32 -7.08
C ARG A 157 -5.10 36.68 -5.71
N THR A 158 -6.41 36.48 -5.49
CA THR A 158 -7.07 36.74 -4.19
C THR A 158 -7.09 35.51 -3.28
N GLY A 159 -6.46 34.41 -3.69
CA GLY A 159 -6.41 33.16 -2.92
C GLY A 159 -7.63 32.25 -3.11
N ASP A 160 -8.55 32.58 -4.02
CA ASP A 160 -9.68 31.69 -4.30
C ASP A 160 -9.19 30.46 -5.07
N ALA A 161 -9.31 29.28 -4.45
CA ALA A 161 -8.89 27.99 -4.97
C ALA A 161 -10.05 26.98 -5.02
N ARG A 162 -11.29 27.43 -4.71
CA ARG A 162 -12.41 26.50 -4.58
C ARG A 162 -12.82 25.95 -5.93
N TRP A 163 -12.68 24.62 -6.04
CA TRP A 163 -13.20 23.81 -7.13
C TRP A 163 -12.59 24.07 -8.52
N ILE A 164 -11.27 24.30 -8.56
CA ILE A 164 -10.51 24.22 -9.82
C ILE A 164 -10.70 22.86 -10.49
N SER A 165 -10.61 21.76 -9.73
CA SER A 165 -10.90 20.42 -10.24
C SER A 165 -12.30 19.92 -9.84
N GLY A 166 -12.92 19.20 -10.78
CA GLY A 166 -14.25 18.61 -10.60
C GLY A 166 -14.29 17.41 -9.66
N GLU A 167 -15.50 16.91 -9.39
CA GLU A 167 -15.75 15.86 -8.40
C GLU A 167 -15.00 14.55 -8.67
N ALA A 168 -14.92 14.13 -9.94
CA ALA A 168 -14.17 12.92 -10.33
C ALA A 168 -12.68 13.01 -9.95
N SER A 169 -12.06 14.18 -10.12
CA SER A 169 -10.67 14.42 -9.70
C SER A 169 -10.51 14.31 -8.19
N ARG A 170 -11.50 14.77 -7.43
CA ARG A 170 -11.49 14.72 -5.96
C ARG A 170 -11.68 13.30 -5.44
N ARG A 171 -12.57 12.51 -6.05
CA ARG A 171 -12.69 11.07 -5.76
C ARG A 171 -11.37 10.34 -6.02
N ARG A 172 -10.67 10.64 -7.11
CA ARG A 172 -9.33 10.09 -7.36
C ARG A 172 -8.33 10.48 -6.27
N ALA A 173 -8.36 11.73 -5.80
CA ALA A 173 -7.51 12.15 -4.69
C ALA A 173 -7.81 11.36 -3.40
N HIS A 174 -9.07 11.05 -3.12
CA HIS A 174 -9.41 10.17 -2.00
C HIS A 174 -8.94 8.73 -2.18
N GLY A 175 -8.98 8.20 -3.41
CA GLY A 175 -8.39 6.90 -3.75
C GLY A 175 -6.88 6.85 -3.48
N LEU A 176 -6.15 7.92 -3.79
CA LEU A 176 -4.73 8.04 -3.45
C LEU A 176 -4.52 8.04 -1.92
N ARG A 177 -5.34 8.79 -1.18
CA ARG A 177 -5.28 8.82 0.29
C ARG A 177 -5.55 7.45 0.92
N ALA A 178 -6.50 6.69 0.37
CA ALA A 178 -6.84 5.35 0.85
C ALA A 178 -5.69 4.34 0.63
N GLN A 179 -4.83 4.60 -0.36
CA GLN A 179 -3.67 3.77 -0.68
C GLN A 179 -2.36 4.25 -0.05
N SER A 180 -2.37 5.41 0.60
CA SER A 180 -1.18 6.01 1.20
C SER A 180 -1.14 5.75 2.70
N ASP A 181 0.05 5.51 3.24
CA ASP A 181 0.24 5.44 4.70
C ASP A 181 0.08 6.80 5.38
N ALA A 182 0.43 7.88 4.66
CA ALA A 182 0.37 9.24 5.17
C ALA A 182 -0.07 10.24 4.09
N VAL A 183 -0.69 11.34 4.52
CA VAL A 183 -1.02 12.50 3.70
C VAL A 183 -0.38 13.72 4.34
N MET A 184 0.48 14.40 3.59
CA MET A 184 1.24 15.53 4.09
C MET A 184 0.77 16.85 3.48
N VAL A 185 0.66 17.89 4.30
CA VAL A 185 0.50 19.28 3.88
C VAL A 185 1.40 20.20 4.67
N GLY A 186 1.71 21.37 4.11
CA GLY A 186 2.28 22.47 4.88
C GLY A 186 1.21 23.19 5.69
N ILE A 187 1.63 23.87 6.76
CA ILE A 187 0.76 24.71 7.58
C ILE A 187 -0.04 25.75 6.78
N GLY A 188 0.48 26.26 5.66
CA GLY A 188 -0.25 27.22 4.81
C GLY A 188 -1.57 26.64 4.27
N THR A 189 -1.56 25.38 3.82
CA THR A 189 -2.77 24.67 3.38
C THR A 189 -3.73 24.44 4.54
N ALA A 190 -3.21 24.02 5.70
CA ALA A 190 -4.06 23.77 6.87
C ALA A 190 -4.79 25.04 7.33
N LEU A 191 -4.13 26.19 7.29
CA LEU A 191 -4.73 27.48 7.65
C LEU A 191 -5.71 28.01 6.60
N ALA A 192 -5.42 27.81 5.32
CA ALA A 192 -6.25 28.34 4.24
C ALA A 192 -7.53 27.52 4.02
N ASP A 193 -7.42 26.19 4.12
CA ASP A 193 -8.48 25.28 3.67
C ASP A 193 -9.20 24.54 4.80
N ASP A 194 -8.65 24.57 6.02
CA ASP A 194 -9.06 23.74 7.17
C ASP A 194 -9.43 22.29 6.78
N PRO A 195 -8.51 21.55 6.13
CA PRO A 195 -8.85 20.29 5.51
C PRO A 195 -8.94 19.16 6.54
N ARG A 196 -9.86 18.22 6.32
CA ARG A 196 -9.96 16.97 7.10
C ARG A 196 -8.82 15.97 6.81
N LEU A 197 -8.28 16.02 5.59
CA LEU A 197 -7.25 15.09 5.06
C LEU A 197 -7.54 13.58 5.15
N THR A 198 -8.80 13.20 5.38
CA THR A 198 -9.25 11.80 5.37
C THR A 198 -9.42 11.22 3.96
N ALA A 199 -9.35 9.90 3.88
CA ALA A 199 -9.84 9.08 2.78
C ALA A 199 -11.33 8.78 2.99
N ARG A 200 -12.17 9.23 2.04
CA ARG A 200 -13.64 9.14 2.07
C ARG A 200 -14.15 9.14 0.63
N ASP A 201 -15.43 8.87 0.41
CA ASP A 201 -16.02 8.88 -0.95
C ASP A 201 -15.29 7.93 -1.92
N VAL A 202 -14.84 6.79 -1.39
CA VAL A 202 -14.20 5.68 -2.10
C VAL A 202 -15.07 4.42 -1.95
N ALA A 203 -14.95 3.49 -2.91
CA ALA A 203 -15.77 2.27 -2.94
C ALA A 203 -15.76 1.48 -1.63
N HIS A 204 -14.60 1.47 -0.95
CA HIS A 204 -14.46 0.92 0.39
C HIS A 204 -13.76 1.95 1.26
N ALA A 205 -14.45 2.45 2.29
CA ALA A 205 -13.82 3.29 3.30
C ALA A 205 -12.71 2.47 3.96
N PRO A 206 -11.49 3.04 4.11
CA PRO A 206 -10.40 2.28 4.72
C PRO A 206 -10.64 2.16 6.22
N ASP A 207 -10.44 0.95 6.75
CA ASP A 207 -10.48 0.69 8.20
C ASP A 207 -9.43 1.53 8.95
N ARG A 208 -8.30 1.81 8.27
CA ARG A 208 -7.22 2.67 8.76
C ARG A 208 -7.12 3.94 7.91
N GLN A 209 -7.40 5.09 8.50
CA GLN A 209 -7.13 6.39 7.87
C GLN A 209 -5.62 6.63 7.73
N PRO A 210 -5.16 7.33 6.67
CA PRO A 210 -3.76 7.71 6.55
C PRO A 210 -3.35 8.63 7.70
N LEU A 211 -2.09 8.54 8.13
CA LEU A 211 -1.51 9.50 9.05
C LEU A 211 -1.53 10.90 8.41
N ARG A 212 -2.10 11.88 9.10
CA ARG A 212 -2.14 13.26 8.61
C ARG A 212 -0.90 13.97 9.11
N VAL A 213 -0.03 14.40 8.22
CA VAL A 213 1.24 15.06 8.57
C VAL A 213 1.15 16.53 8.22
N VAL A 214 1.33 17.40 9.23
CA VAL A 214 1.40 18.84 9.04
C VAL A 214 2.81 19.31 9.32
N VAL A 215 3.46 19.89 8.30
CA VAL A 215 4.76 20.55 8.47
C VAL A 215 4.52 21.98 8.93
N ASP A 216 4.79 22.25 10.20
CA ASP A 216 4.47 23.49 10.88
C ASP A 216 5.58 23.90 11.86
N SER A 217 6.62 24.52 11.32
CA SER A 217 7.81 24.92 12.09
C SER A 217 7.49 25.71 13.37
N ALA A 218 6.39 26.47 13.40
CA ALA A 218 6.01 27.35 14.50
C ALA A 218 4.85 26.82 15.37
N GLY A 219 4.24 25.67 15.05
CA GLY A 219 3.09 25.13 15.79
C GLY A 219 1.86 26.04 15.75
N ARG A 220 1.57 26.62 14.60
CA ARG A 220 0.44 27.51 14.30
C ARG A 220 -0.86 26.81 13.97
N LEU A 221 -0.85 25.48 13.77
CA LEU A 221 -2.08 24.73 13.51
C LEU A 221 -3.11 25.06 14.61
N PRO A 222 -4.35 25.44 14.26
CA PRO A 222 -5.37 25.70 15.26
C PRO A 222 -5.75 24.43 16.01
N VAL A 223 -5.94 24.51 17.32
CA VAL A 223 -6.41 23.37 18.14
C VAL A 223 -7.82 22.89 17.75
N GLY A 224 -8.57 23.72 17.02
CA GLY A 224 -9.88 23.38 16.46
C GLY A 224 -9.85 22.98 14.98
N ALA A 225 -8.67 22.73 14.39
CA ALA A 225 -8.55 22.33 12.99
C ALA A 225 -9.35 21.04 12.71
N ALA A 226 -10.09 20.99 11.61
CA ALA A 226 -11.01 19.92 11.29
C ALA A 226 -10.35 18.54 11.34
N MET A 227 -9.11 18.41 10.87
CA MET A 227 -8.35 17.16 10.89
C MET A 227 -8.11 16.56 12.29
N LEU A 228 -8.17 17.35 13.35
CA LEU A 228 -7.97 16.88 14.73
C LEU A 228 -9.22 16.19 15.30
N ALA A 229 -10.40 16.49 14.73
CA ALA A 229 -11.66 15.87 15.11
C ALA A 229 -11.94 14.55 14.34
N GLU A 230 -11.07 14.19 13.40
CA GLU A 230 -11.27 13.07 12.49
C GLU A 230 -10.60 11.78 12.99
N PRO A 231 -11.17 10.59 12.71
CA PRO A 231 -10.58 9.32 13.09
C PRO A 231 -9.18 9.15 12.47
N GLY A 232 -8.29 8.44 13.17
CA GLY A 232 -6.87 8.33 12.82
C GLY A 232 -5.99 9.31 13.59
N ALA A 233 -4.70 9.33 13.25
CA ALA A 233 -3.71 10.17 13.92
C ALA A 233 -3.37 11.41 13.08
N THR A 234 -2.95 12.47 13.76
CA THR A 234 -2.40 13.68 13.16
C THR A 234 -1.05 13.97 13.79
N LEU A 235 0.00 14.02 12.99
CA LEU A 235 1.36 14.34 13.39
C LEU A 235 1.72 15.75 12.91
N VAL A 236 2.22 16.58 13.81
CA VAL A 236 2.64 17.95 13.55
C VAL A 236 4.14 18.04 13.78
N ALA A 237 4.88 18.24 12.69
CA ALA A 237 6.33 18.42 12.75
C ALA A 237 6.67 19.90 13.01
N VAL A 238 7.31 20.18 14.15
CA VAL A 238 7.71 21.52 14.60
C VAL A 238 9.23 21.67 14.59
N ALA A 239 9.73 22.91 14.53
CA ALA A 239 11.18 23.15 14.43
C ALA A 239 11.90 23.16 15.79
N ALA A 240 11.19 23.17 16.91
CA ALA A 240 11.78 23.23 18.24
C ALA A 240 10.88 22.61 19.31
N GLU A 241 11.51 21.94 20.27
CA GLU A 241 10.85 21.33 21.42
C GLU A 241 10.03 22.36 22.21
N GLY A 242 8.85 21.94 22.68
CA GLY A 242 7.94 22.78 23.45
C GLY A 242 7.03 23.68 22.61
N ARG A 243 7.19 23.73 21.28
CA ARG A 243 6.13 24.21 20.37
C ARG A 243 5.01 23.18 20.28
N GLY A 244 3.80 23.62 19.96
CA GLY A 244 2.67 22.71 19.79
C GLY A 244 2.17 22.01 21.07
N LYS A 245 2.57 22.42 22.28
CA LYS A 245 2.03 21.84 23.54
C LYS A 245 0.49 21.85 23.59
N ALA A 246 -0.13 22.91 23.07
CA ALA A 246 -1.58 23.00 22.97
C ALA A 246 -2.16 22.01 21.93
N LEU A 247 -1.42 21.72 20.85
CA LEU A 247 -1.78 20.72 19.85
C LEU A 247 -1.70 19.29 20.39
N ALA A 248 -0.66 19.00 21.17
CA ALA A 248 -0.56 17.72 21.88
C ALA A 248 -1.75 17.49 22.81
N LYS A 249 -2.17 18.53 23.55
CA LYS A 249 -3.40 18.50 24.37
C LYS A 249 -4.68 18.35 23.54
N ALA A 250 -4.67 18.80 22.29
CA ALA A 250 -5.78 18.67 21.35
C ALA A 250 -5.76 17.35 20.57
N GLY A 251 -4.86 16.40 20.90
CA GLY A 251 -4.83 15.06 20.32
C GLY A 251 -3.87 14.86 19.15
N ALA A 252 -3.05 15.87 18.80
CA ALA A 252 -1.99 15.70 17.82
C ALA A 252 -0.75 15.05 18.44
N GLU A 253 -0.04 14.22 17.67
CA GLU A 253 1.35 13.89 17.95
C GLU A 253 2.23 15.06 17.50
N VAL A 254 3.18 15.50 18.32
CA VAL A 254 4.07 16.62 18.00
C VAL A 254 5.51 16.13 18.05
N VAL A 255 6.24 16.32 16.95
CA VAL A 255 7.63 15.89 16.77
C VAL A 255 8.53 17.04 16.36
#